data_AF-A0A932UF89-F1
#
_entry.id   AF-A0A932UF89-F1
#
_cell.length_a   1.000
_cell.length_b   1.000
_cell.length_c   1.000
_cell.angle_alpha   90.00
_cell.angle_beta   90.00
_cell.angle_gamma   90.00
#
_symmetry.space_group_name_H-M   'P 1'
#
loop_
_entity.id
_entity.type
_entity.pdbx_description
1 polymer ?
#
loop_
_entity_poly.entity_id
_entity_poly.type
_entity_poly.pdbx_seq_one_letter_code
_entity_poly.pdbx_strand_id
1 'polypeptide(L)'
;MLSKLGRDTIVVAAHTDIIASDVDYWRVQGQSAVLERRHVPTLRAGGVDVFCDHIGGDSRYGYLPATHIRTTPLQRAMRNLDHAYHEAEESESIVLFLPHGIVPELRRLTRRWRPGREDA
;
A
#
# COMPACT_ATOMS: atom_id res chain seq x y z
N MET A 1 16.81 21.68 11.28
CA MET A 1 15.54 21.50 12.00
C MET A 1 14.61 20.50 11.32
N LEU A 2 14.48 20.50 9.97
CA LEU A 2 13.76 19.46 9.21
C LEU A 2 14.35 18.04 9.34
N SER A 3 15.66 17.92 9.63
CA SER A 3 16.34 16.63 9.78
C SER A 3 15.96 15.83 11.05
N LYS A 4 15.48 16.49 12.11
CA LYS A 4 15.02 15.82 13.35
C LYS A 4 13.58 15.34 13.24
N LEU A 5 12.70 16.12 12.62
CA LEU A 5 11.29 15.72 12.36
C LEU A 5 11.22 14.44 11.51
N GLY A 6 12.10 14.31 10.52
CA GLY A 6 12.13 13.12 9.68
C GLY A 6 12.53 11.85 10.42
N ARG A 7 13.23 11.92 11.56
CA ARG A 7 13.81 10.75 12.26
C ARG A 7 12.81 9.97 13.11
N ASP A 8 11.97 10.67 13.88
CA ASP A 8 11.06 10.03 14.86
C ASP A 8 9.59 10.04 14.43
N THR A 9 9.30 10.57 13.24
CA THR A 9 7.92 10.66 12.72
C THR A 9 7.59 9.46 11.85
N ILE A 10 6.44 8.85 12.10
CA ILE A 10 5.79 7.89 11.19
C ILE A 10 5.01 8.69 10.15
N VAL A 11 5.37 8.56 8.88
CA VAL A 11 4.66 9.24 7.79
C VAL A 11 3.62 8.30 7.21
N VAL A 12 2.35 8.71 7.26
CA VAL A 12 1.22 7.94 6.76
C VAL A 12 0.63 8.59 5.51
N ALA A 13 0.68 7.89 4.39
CA ALA A 13 -0.14 8.20 3.22
C ALA A 13 -1.56 7.71 3.48
N ALA A 14 -2.39 8.56 4.10
CA ALA A 14 -3.68 8.17 4.66
C ALA A 14 -4.74 7.73 3.63
N HIS A 15 -4.50 8.00 2.34
CA HIS A 15 -5.36 7.55 1.26
C HIS A 15 -4.54 7.42 -0.02
N THR A 16 -4.57 6.24 -0.62
CA THR A 16 -4.00 5.93 -1.95
C THR A 16 -4.95 5.03 -2.72
N ASP A 17 -4.81 5.00 -4.04
CA ASP A 17 -5.60 4.14 -4.93
C ASP A 17 -4.73 3.11 -5.66
N ILE A 18 -3.56 2.75 -5.13
CA ILE A 18 -2.55 1.95 -5.83
C ILE A 18 -3.08 0.54 -6.11
N ILE A 19 -3.74 -0.09 -5.13
CA ILE A 19 -4.34 -1.42 -5.26
C ILE A 19 -5.48 -1.35 -6.27
N ALA A 20 -6.42 -0.43 -6.07
CA ALA A 20 -7.60 -0.28 -6.91
C ALA A 20 -7.28 0.24 -8.33
N SER A 21 -6.05 0.65 -8.63
CA SER A 21 -5.64 1.15 -9.94
C SER A 21 -4.54 0.32 -10.60
N ASP A 22 -3.27 0.66 -10.38
CA ASP A 22 -2.12 0.10 -11.09
C ASP A 22 -1.95 -1.39 -10.77
N VAL A 23 -2.11 -1.80 -9.50
CA VAL A 23 -2.00 -3.22 -9.13
C VAL A 23 -3.13 -4.04 -9.74
N ASP A 24 -4.39 -3.60 -9.63
CA ASP A 24 -5.52 -4.28 -10.25
C ASP A 24 -5.33 -4.46 -11.76
N TYR A 25 -4.82 -3.42 -12.43
CA TYR A 25 -4.51 -3.47 -13.85
C TYR A 25 -3.44 -4.51 -14.18
N TRP A 26 -2.27 -4.45 -13.54
CA TRP A 26 -1.15 -5.32 -13.88
C TRP A 26 -1.34 -6.77 -13.46
N ARG A 27 -2.00 -7.02 -12.31
CA ARG A 27 -2.29 -8.39 -11.88
C ARG A 27 -3.28 -9.10 -12.80
N VAL A 28 -4.26 -8.38 -13.34
CA VAL A 28 -5.15 -8.94 -14.38
C VAL A 28 -4.39 -9.27 -15.67
N GLN A 29 -3.24 -8.63 -15.91
CA GLN A 29 -2.32 -8.99 -17.00
C GLN A 29 -1.31 -10.09 -16.62
N GLY A 30 -1.46 -10.73 -15.45
CA GLY A 30 -0.61 -11.83 -14.98
C GLY A 30 0.70 -11.40 -14.34
N GLN A 31 0.86 -10.12 -13.97
CA GLN A 31 2.02 -9.68 -13.19
C GLN A 31 1.84 -10.00 -11.70
N SER A 32 2.95 -10.24 -11.00
CA SER A 32 3.03 -10.43 -9.54
C SER A 32 3.87 -9.31 -8.90
N ALA A 33 3.84 -9.18 -7.56
CA ALA A 33 4.65 -8.23 -6.79
C ALA A 33 4.69 -6.82 -7.41
N VAL A 34 3.53 -6.33 -7.87
CA VAL A 34 3.40 -5.05 -8.59
C VAL A 34 3.69 -3.89 -7.65
N LEU A 35 3.15 -3.95 -6.43
CA LEU A 35 3.32 -2.96 -5.37
C LEU A 35 4.79 -2.87 -4.95
N GLU A 36 5.43 -4.02 -4.69
CA GLU A 36 6.85 -4.11 -4.31
C GLU A 36 7.75 -3.51 -5.39
N ARG A 37 7.55 -3.89 -6.66
CA ARG A 37 8.46 -3.52 -7.74
C ARG A 37 8.28 -2.08 -8.22
N ARG A 38 7.07 -1.54 -8.16
CA ARG A 38 6.73 -0.25 -8.80
C ARG A 38 6.47 0.90 -7.83
N HIS A 39 5.97 0.61 -6.63
CA HIS A 39 5.45 1.63 -5.72
C HIS A 39 6.27 1.77 -4.45
N VAL A 40 6.73 0.67 -3.85
CA VAL A 40 7.55 0.69 -2.62
C VAL A 40 8.80 1.58 -2.76
N PRO A 41 9.59 1.55 -3.85
CA PRO A 41 10.75 2.43 -3.99
C PRO A 41 10.38 3.92 -3.92
N THR A 42 9.29 4.31 -4.58
CA THR A 42 8.79 5.69 -4.60
C THR A 42 8.25 6.12 -3.24
N LEU A 43 7.47 5.25 -2.58
CA LEU A 43 6.95 5.51 -1.23
C LEU A 43 8.11 5.70 -0.23
N ARG A 44 9.13 4.86 -0.31
CA ARG A 44 10.35 4.97 0.52
C ARG A 44 11.13 6.25 0.25
N ALA A 45 11.30 6.61 -1.03
CA ALA A 45 11.96 7.86 -1.41
C ALA A 45 11.20 9.10 -0.89
N GLY A 46 9.86 9.02 -0.83
CA GLY A 46 9.01 10.03 -0.20
C GLY A 46 8.96 9.98 1.33
N GLY A 47 9.65 9.03 1.95
CA GLY A 47 9.69 8.86 3.40
C GLY A 47 8.42 8.24 4.00
N VAL A 48 7.53 7.66 3.19
CA VAL A 48 6.28 7.03 3.64
C VAL A 48 6.58 5.73 4.38
N ASP A 49 5.99 5.59 5.57
CA ASP A 49 6.11 4.41 6.44
C ASP A 49 4.90 3.49 6.33
N VAL A 50 3.71 4.10 6.19
CA VAL A 50 2.43 3.40 6.12
C VAL A 50 1.63 4.05 5.01
N PHE A 51 0.95 3.26 4.20
CA PHE A 51 -0.05 3.76 3.28
C PHE A 51 -1.37 3.04 3.54
N CYS A 52 -2.47 3.76 3.35
CA CYS A 52 -3.82 3.25 3.48
C CYS A 52 -4.46 3.26 2.10
N ASP A 53 -4.56 2.09 1.50
CA ASP A 53 -5.07 1.98 0.13
C ASP A 53 -6.58 1.74 0.09
N HIS A 54 -7.21 2.29 -0.95
CA HIS A 54 -8.60 2.09 -1.27
C HIS A 54 -8.84 0.69 -1.86
N ILE A 55 -9.95 0.09 -1.47
CA ILE A 55 -10.41 -1.20 -2.01
C ILE A 55 -11.76 -0.99 -2.67
N GLY A 56 -11.87 -1.38 -3.94
CA GLY A 56 -13.10 -1.34 -4.71
C GLY A 56 -13.26 -0.07 -5.55
N GLY A 57 -14.44 0.54 -5.45
CA GLY A 57 -14.84 1.69 -6.26
C GLY A 57 -15.70 1.34 -7.49
N ASP A 58 -16.16 2.39 -8.18
CA ASP A 58 -16.90 2.28 -9.44
C ASP A 58 -15.95 2.59 -10.61
N SER A 59 -15.84 1.67 -11.57
CA SER A 59 -15.01 1.85 -12.76
C SER A 59 -15.67 2.73 -13.83
N ARG A 60 -16.97 3.05 -13.72
CA ARG A 60 -17.76 3.65 -14.79
C ARG A 60 -17.33 5.07 -15.17
N TYR A 61 -16.67 5.80 -14.28
CA TYR A 61 -16.28 7.20 -14.48
C TYR A 61 -14.80 7.49 -14.19
N GLY A 62 -13.99 6.47 -13.94
CA GLY A 62 -12.58 6.67 -13.60
C GLY A 62 -11.67 6.73 -14.83
N TYR A 63 -10.56 7.47 -14.70
CA TYR A 63 -9.50 7.60 -15.69
C TYR A 63 -8.25 6.74 -15.38
N LEU A 64 -8.32 5.91 -14.34
CA LEU A 64 -7.23 5.08 -13.86
C LEU A 64 -7.13 3.77 -14.67
N PRO A 65 -5.95 3.15 -14.84
CA PRO A 65 -5.77 1.99 -15.72
C PRO A 65 -6.79 0.85 -15.52
N ALA A 66 -7.16 0.55 -14.27
CA ALA A 66 -8.12 -0.51 -13.95
C ALA A 66 -9.59 -0.15 -14.23
N THR A 67 -9.92 1.06 -14.69
CA THR A 67 -11.30 1.46 -15.01
C THR A 67 -11.78 0.85 -16.32
N HIS A 68 -10.85 0.40 -17.17
CA HIS A 68 -11.14 -0.36 -18.38
C HIS A 68 -11.59 -1.81 -18.11
N ILE A 69 -11.44 -2.29 -16.87
CA ILE A 69 -11.82 -3.65 -16.50
C ILE A 69 -13.31 -3.67 -16.11
N ARG A 70 -14.12 -4.39 -16.88
CA ARG A 70 -15.56 -4.52 -16.64
C ARG A 70 -15.82 -5.48 -15.48
N THR A 71 -16.35 -4.95 -14.38
CA THR A 71 -16.76 -5.70 -13.19
C THR A 71 -17.92 -5.00 -12.50
N THR A 72 -18.68 -5.72 -11.66
CA THR A 72 -19.52 -5.06 -10.66
C THR A 72 -18.66 -4.46 -9.52
N PRO A 73 -19.17 -3.51 -8.73
CA PRO A 73 -18.43 -2.97 -7.58
C PRO A 73 -18.01 -4.05 -6.58
N LEU A 74 -18.87 -5.04 -6.30
CA LEU A 74 -18.53 -6.15 -5.40
C LEU A 74 -17.41 -7.03 -5.96
N GLN A 75 -17.47 -7.39 -7.25
CA GLN A 75 -16.42 -8.17 -7.89
C GLN A 75 -15.08 -7.43 -7.85
N ARG A 76 -15.10 -6.11 -8.08
CA ARG A 76 -13.91 -5.26 -7.98
C ARG A 76 -13.33 -5.28 -6.57
N ALA A 77 -14.17 -5.04 -5.56
CA ALA A 77 -13.74 -5.03 -4.17
C ALA A 77 -13.13 -6.38 -3.75
N MET A 78 -13.79 -7.50 -4.08
CA MET A 78 -13.28 -8.84 -3.77
C MET A 78 -11.95 -9.13 -4.45
N ARG A 79 -11.79 -8.74 -5.73
CA ARG A 79 -10.53 -8.92 -6.45
C ARG A 79 -9.42 -8.01 -5.90
N ASN A 80 -9.74 -6.76 -5.55
CA ASN A 80 -8.76 -5.85 -4.95
C ASN A 80 -8.27 -6.36 -3.59
N LEU A 81 -9.15 -6.97 -2.78
CA LEU A 81 -8.75 -7.66 -1.56
C LEU A 81 -7.79 -8.81 -1.86
N ASP A 82 -8.14 -9.68 -2.82
CA ASP A 82 -7.31 -10.82 -3.24
C ASP A 82 -5.91 -10.35 -3.71
N HIS A 83 -5.88 -9.31 -4.53
CA HIS A 83 -4.64 -8.67 -4.96
C HIS A 83 -3.83 -8.12 -3.78
N ALA A 84 -4.45 -7.43 -2.82
CA ALA A 84 -3.74 -6.90 -1.66
C ALA A 84 -3.13 -8.01 -0.79
N TYR A 85 -3.83 -9.14 -0.64
CA TYR A 85 -3.31 -10.31 0.04
C TYR A 85 -2.11 -10.90 -0.70
N HIS A 86 -2.22 -11.13 -2.00
CA HIS A 86 -1.11 -11.68 -2.77
C HIS A 86 0.10 -10.75 -2.83
N GLU A 87 -0.09 -9.43 -2.94
CA GLU A 87 1.03 -8.49 -2.87
C GLU A 87 1.76 -8.55 -1.51
N ALA A 88 1.04 -8.84 -0.41
CA ALA A 88 1.66 -9.03 0.89
C ALA A 88 2.35 -10.39 1.03
N GLU A 89 1.80 -11.46 0.45
CA GLU A 89 2.45 -12.79 0.46
C GLU A 89 3.70 -12.84 -0.42
N GLU A 90 3.68 -12.13 -1.55
CA GLU A 90 4.77 -12.09 -2.53
C GLU A 90 5.86 -11.08 -2.16
N SER A 91 5.65 -10.26 -1.13
CA SER A 91 6.59 -9.23 -0.71
C SER A 91 7.25 -9.57 0.62
N GLU A 92 8.57 -9.41 0.67
CA GLU A 92 9.33 -9.45 1.91
C GLU A 92 9.30 -8.11 2.66
N SER A 93 8.67 -7.08 2.10
CA SER A 93 8.84 -5.69 2.53
C SER A 93 7.52 -4.95 2.82
N ILE A 94 6.40 -5.58 2.48
CA ILE A 94 5.03 -5.12 2.73
C ILE A 94 4.40 -6.03 3.78
N VAL A 95 3.73 -5.41 4.76
CA VAL A 95 2.89 -6.11 5.73
C VAL A 95 1.48 -5.55 5.62
N LEU A 96 0.50 -6.42 5.37
CA LEU A 96 -0.90 -6.05 5.35
C LEU A 96 -1.45 -5.99 6.78
N PHE A 97 -2.18 -4.92 7.10
CA PHE A 97 -2.87 -4.76 8.38
C PHE A 97 -4.38 -4.73 8.18
N LEU A 98 -5.10 -5.49 8.99
CA LEU A 98 -6.55 -5.44 9.09
C LEU A 98 -6.96 -4.70 10.39
N PRO A 99 -8.12 -4.04 10.43
CA PRO A 99 -8.39 -2.92 11.33
C PRO A 99 -8.49 -3.20 12.84
N HIS A 100 -8.23 -4.41 13.32
CA HIS A 100 -8.19 -4.67 14.77
C HIS A 100 -6.77 -4.47 15.31
N GLY A 101 -6.55 -3.42 16.10
CA GLY A 101 -5.30 -3.19 16.86
C GLY A 101 -4.28 -2.18 16.28
N ILE A 102 -4.70 -1.37 15.30
CA ILE A 102 -3.84 -0.50 14.45
C ILE A 102 -2.75 0.30 15.18
N VAL A 103 -3.06 1.05 16.25
CA VAL A 103 -2.11 2.09 16.71
C VAL A 103 -0.89 1.53 17.47
N PRO A 104 -1.05 0.63 18.45
CA PRO A 104 0.11 0.05 19.15
C PRO A 104 0.97 -0.83 18.23
N GLU A 105 0.33 -1.57 17.32
CA GLU A 105 1.01 -2.53 16.44
C GLU A 105 1.79 -1.84 15.31
N LEU A 106 1.23 -0.79 14.71
CA LEU A 106 1.96 0.06 13.76
C LEU A 106 3.22 0.65 14.40
N ARG A 107 3.13 1.19 15.62
CA ARG A 107 4.31 1.74 16.33
C ARG A 107 5.36 0.69 16.67
N ARG A 108 4.96 -0.57 16.90
CA ARG A 108 5.89 -1.68 17.16
C ARG A 108 6.62 -2.08 15.89
N LEU A 109 5.90 -2.16 14.77
CA LEU A 109 6.44 -2.65 13.51
C LEU A 109 7.29 -1.60 12.80
N THR A 110 6.88 -0.33 12.79
CA THR A 110 7.74 0.72 12.24
C THR A 110 9.09 0.81 12.95
N ARG A 111 9.13 0.57 14.27
CA ARG A 111 10.39 0.46 15.04
C ARG A 111 11.24 -0.74 14.64
N ARG A 112 10.64 -1.93 14.50
CA ARG A 112 11.35 -3.15 14.08
C ARG A 112 12.03 -3.01 12.72
N TRP A 113 11.39 -2.29 11.79
CA TRP A 113 11.85 -2.15 10.41
C TRP A 113 12.72 -0.90 10.18
N ARG A 114 13.05 -0.16 11.24
CA ARG A 114 14.02 0.96 11.24
C ARG A 114 15.03 0.86 12.40
N PRO A 115 15.87 -0.18 12.48
CA PRO A 115 16.92 -0.22 13.50
C PRO A 115 17.98 0.85 13.18
N GLY A 116 18.21 1.82 14.07
CA GLY A 116 19.34 2.76 13.96
C GLY A 116 19.04 4.26 13.83
N ARG A 117 17.88 4.75 14.26
CA ARG A 117 17.64 6.20 14.42
C ARG A 117 17.77 6.73 15.86
N GLU A 118 18.16 5.88 16.80
CA GLU A 118 18.24 6.22 18.23
C GLU A 118 19.58 6.89 18.62
N ASP A 119 20.63 6.80 17.80
CA ASP A 119 22.00 7.24 18.17
C ASP A 119 22.58 8.38 17.30
N ALA A 120 21.76 9.26 16.69
CA ALA A 120 22.25 10.32 15.79
C ALA A 120 21.59 11.69 15.95
#